data_AF-A0AAN0JBR7-F1
#
_entry.id   AF-A0AAN0JBR7-F1
#
_cell.length_a   1.000
_cell.length_b   1.000
_cell.length_c   1.000
_cell.angle_alpha   90.00
_cell.angle_beta   90.00
_cell.angle_gamma   90.00
#
_symmetry.space_group_name_H-M   'P 1'
#
loop_
_entity.id
_entity.type
_entity.pdbx_description
1 polymer ?
#
loop_
_entity_poly.entity_id
_entity_poly.type
_entity_poly.pdbx_seq_one_letter_code
_entity_poly.pdbx_strand_id
1 'polypeptide(L)'
;MTFYGWSRVVIITEKVTLFTETEETLFELLTTKSVNATRIDFESDDNPADIPNLFPENERIFFLNMWEPKARQVICEAYKRGYTDRTKYGWILYGWYSNAWWNLRSKNTTVTCTNEQLYSVLNGALAVQQYPINTNVTKTAIGNLSYSEFYELYDARLADNVSYPSHAYLESTYVAHMSYDATWTLALALDRTARRIAGGQDPVPECSGTLTPLDQWDNTISTTSCLIRYELGRTSFEGLTVKTMLIKLISPNLNYFIIAGTSMVFLSIFLRIFPFDTSDEERFKKTRLLLCYISLYLDFIGYTIAFGTILSKMWRIYYIFHNPSPNKKILTDWHLIGLILLITAGMAAILIIGSVIPQTRLKLSLESDRENSNKFDERGVPLDYYVYHCFTTASFVWLIFLYIYLGMLQIIALILAIQTRKVRIKILNDSKEVATIIYITSIVLVELVIVSFALSIIFAPKMYRLYKDPKGESCETSQTMSSIEFGRSGALTVVSDKERIDQLQNKVLELQSQLEGKRVLNAENGDRKGPVTFIETSMVASITETSD
;
A
#
# COMPACT_ATOMS: atom_id res chain seq x y z
N MET A 1 -7.82 30.34 -5.74
CA MET A 1 -8.84 30.82 -4.78
C MET A 1 -8.23 31.16 -3.43
N THR A 2 -7.61 30.22 -2.71
CA THR A 2 -6.98 30.47 -1.39
C THR A 2 -5.98 31.63 -1.38
N PHE A 3 -5.12 31.74 -2.40
CA PHE A 3 -4.16 32.83 -2.53
C PHE A 3 -4.82 34.22 -2.51
N TYR A 4 -5.97 34.36 -3.16
CA TYR A 4 -6.74 35.61 -3.22
C TYR A 4 -7.75 35.75 -2.08
N GLY A 5 -7.80 34.79 -1.14
CA GLY A 5 -8.78 34.78 -0.05
C GLY A 5 -10.24 34.58 -0.51
N TRP A 6 -10.48 34.07 -1.72
CA TRP A 6 -11.84 33.85 -2.22
C TRP A 6 -12.47 32.62 -1.58
N SER A 7 -13.65 32.82 -0.97
CA SER A 7 -14.41 31.79 -0.24
C SER A 7 -15.66 31.31 -0.96
N ARG A 8 -16.04 31.95 -2.08
CA ARG A 8 -17.22 31.61 -2.88
C ARG A 8 -16.88 31.60 -4.37
N VAL A 9 -17.46 30.67 -5.12
CA VAL A 9 -17.35 30.60 -6.58
C VAL A 9 -18.62 30.02 -7.19
N VAL A 10 -19.02 30.53 -8.35
CA VAL A 10 -20.06 29.93 -9.20
C VAL A 10 -19.39 29.17 -10.33
N ILE A 11 -19.75 27.91 -10.48
CA ILE A 11 -19.32 27.06 -11.60
C ILE A 11 -20.50 26.99 -12.56
N ILE A 12 -20.30 27.53 -13.76
CA ILE A 12 -21.30 27.52 -14.82
C ILE A 12 -20.85 26.46 -15.83
N THR A 13 -21.62 25.36 -15.92
CA THR A 13 -21.24 24.15 -16.62
C THR A 13 -22.18 23.88 -17.80
N GLU A 14 -21.59 23.68 -18.97
CA GLU A 14 -22.28 23.09 -20.11
C GLU A 14 -22.34 21.57 -19.91
N LYS A 15 -23.54 20.96 -19.98
CA LYS A 15 -23.74 19.52 -19.76
C LYS A 15 -23.17 18.66 -20.88
N VAL A 16 -21.87 18.47 -20.83
CA VAL A 16 -21.12 17.50 -21.63
C VAL A 16 -20.32 16.63 -20.68
N THR A 17 -20.21 15.33 -20.94
CA THR A 17 -19.54 14.34 -20.07
C THR A 17 -18.20 14.83 -19.52
N LEU A 18 -17.37 15.46 -20.36
CA LEU A 18 -16.08 16.02 -19.98
C LEU A 18 -16.19 17.08 -18.88
N PHE A 19 -17.14 18.00 -19.01
CA PHE A 19 -17.30 19.13 -18.10
C PHE A 19 -18.05 18.73 -16.83
N THR A 20 -19.02 17.82 -16.92
CA THR A 20 -19.73 17.30 -15.73
C THR A 20 -18.76 16.54 -14.81
N GLU A 21 -17.90 15.68 -15.37
CA GLU A 21 -16.88 14.98 -14.56
C GLU A 21 -15.87 15.95 -13.90
N THR A 22 -15.50 17.00 -14.63
CA THR A 22 -14.60 18.05 -14.13
C THR A 22 -15.26 18.86 -13.01
N GLU A 23 -16.54 19.22 -13.17
CA GLU A 23 -17.31 19.94 -12.17
C GLU A 23 -17.45 19.13 -10.88
N GLU A 24 -17.83 17.85 -10.97
CA GLU A 24 -17.95 16.96 -9.80
C GLU A 24 -16.65 16.92 -9.01
N THR A 25 -15.54 16.67 -9.69
CA THR A 25 -14.21 16.61 -9.07
C THR A 25 -13.81 17.95 -8.44
N LEU A 26 -14.07 19.05 -9.15
CA LEU A 26 -13.73 20.40 -8.67
C LEU A 26 -14.59 20.79 -7.46
N PHE A 27 -15.88 20.48 -7.47
CA PHE A 27 -16.82 20.76 -6.39
C PHE A 27 -16.41 20.06 -5.10
N GLU A 28 -16.04 18.77 -5.17
CA GLU A 28 -15.52 18.02 -4.02
C GLU A 28 -14.23 18.64 -3.47
N LEU A 29 -13.31 19.04 -4.36
CA LEU A 29 -12.04 19.67 -3.98
C LEU A 29 -12.26 21.01 -3.29
N LEU A 30 -13.16 21.85 -3.81
CA LEU A 30 -13.49 23.17 -3.25
C LEU A 30 -14.14 23.03 -1.87
N THR A 31 -15.09 22.11 -1.73
CA THR A 31 -15.75 21.79 -0.46
C THR A 31 -14.72 21.35 0.58
N THR A 32 -13.77 20.50 0.19
CA THR A 32 -12.67 20.05 1.06
C THR A 32 -11.77 21.21 1.52
N LYS A 33 -11.67 22.28 0.71
CA LYS A 33 -10.91 23.50 1.04
C LYS A 33 -11.76 24.61 1.66
N SER A 34 -12.98 24.29 2.11
CA SER A 34 -13.92 25.26 2.72
C SER A 34 -14.25 26.45 1.81
N VAL A 35 -14.23 26.23 0.48
CA VAL A 35 -14.73 27.18 -0.51
C VAL A 35 -16.14 26.76 -0.89
N ASN A 36 -17.11 27.65 -0.73
CA ASN A 36 -18.49 27.38 -1.10
C ASN A 36 -18.64 27.51 -2.62
N ALA A 37 -19.08 26.44 -3.28
CA ALA A 37 -19.28 26.41 -4.72
C ALA A 37 -20.77 26.32 -5.05
N THR A 38 -21.24 27.19 -5.94
CA THR A 38 -22.60 27.11 -6.50
C THR A 38 -22.49 26.52 -7.90
N ARG A 39 -23.21 25.43 -8.18
CA ARG A 39 -23.23 24.80 -9.51
C ARG A 39 -24.44 25.28 -10.29
N ILE A 40 -24.22 25.63 -11.55
CA ILE A 40 -25.27 26.00 -12.51
C ILE A 40 -24.98 25.22 -13.80
N ASP A 41 -25.82 24.23 -14.06
CA ASP A 41 -25.74 23.36 -15.22
C ASP A 41 -26.87 23.65 -16.22
N PHE A 42 -26.56 23.58 -17.51
CA PHE A 42 -27.54 23.73 -18.60
C PHE A 42 -27.15 22.88 -19.82
N GLU A 43 -28.12 22.54 -20.66
CA GLU A 43 -27.91 21.72 -21.85
C GLU A 43 -27.19 22.52 -22.96
N SER A 44 -26.40 21.88 -23.82
CA SER A 44 -25.65 22.57 -24.88
C SER A 44 -26.54 23.39 -25.83
N ASP A 45 -27.79 22.97 -26.03
CA ASP A 45 -28.76 23.66 -26.88
C ASP A 45 -29.50 24.80 -26.18
N ASP A 46 -29.42 24.89 -24.85
CA ASP A 46 -30.09 25.95 -24.08
C ASP A 46 -29.48 27.31 -24.39
N ASN A 47 -30.34 28.31 -24.54
CA ASN A 47 -29.93 29.69 -24.68
C ASN A 47 -29.63 30.30 -23.31
N PRO A 48 -28.39 30.80 -23.05
CA PRO A 48 -28.03 31.36 -21.76
C PRO A 48 -28.91 32.55 -21.31
N ALA A 49 -29.56 33.24 -22.24
CA ALA A 49 -30.49 34.32 -21.92
C ALA A 49 -31.70 33.83 -21.11
N ASP A 50 -32.15 32.60 -21.36
CA ASP A 50 -33.36 32.01 -20.78
C ASP A 50 -33.10 31.34 -19.42
N ILE A 51 -31.84 31.23 -19.00
CA ILE A 51 -31.47 30.61 -17.72
C ILE A 51 -31.71 31.60 -16.58
N PRO A 52 -32.68 31.32 -15.68
CA PRO A 52 -32.94 32.16 -14.53
C PRO A 52 -31.73 32.09 -13.57
N ASN A 53 -31.35 33.24 -13.01
CA ASN A 53 -30.27 33.33 -12.03
C ASN A 53 -28.89 32.79 -12.49
N LEU A 54 -28.61 32.80 -13.80
CA LEU A 54 -27.30 32.41 -14.36
C LEU A 54 -26.12 33.13 -13.69
N PHE A 55 -26.32 34.37 -13.27
CA PHE A 55 -25.38 35.13 -12.46
C PHE A 55 -26.07 35.59 -11.17
N PRO A 56 -25.86 34.89 -10.05
CA PRO A 56 -26.46 35.28 -8.78
C PRO A 56 -25.93 36.62 -8.25
N GLU A 57 -26.82 37.50 -7.77
CA GLU A 57 -26.49 38.89 -7.40
C GLU A 57 -25.40 39.02 -6.32
N ASN A 58 -25.31 38.04 -5.42
CA ASN A 58 -24.36 38.00 -4.32
C ASN A 58 -23.04 37.28 -4.65
N GLU A 59 -22.87 36.85 -5.89
CA GLU A 59 -21.68 36.17 -6.35
C GLU A 59 -20.79 37.11 -7.19
N ARG A 60 -19.49 36.82 -7.17
CA ARG A 60 -18.46 37.69 -7.75
C ARG A 60 -17.43 36.95 -8.58
N ILE A 61 -17.22 35.66 -8.31
CA ILE A 61 -16.23 34.82 -8.99
C ILE A 61 -16.98 33.75 -9.78
N PHE A 62 -16.73 33.69 -11.08
CA PHE A 62 -17.40 32.79 -12.01
C PHE A 62 -16.36 31.94 -12.75
N PHE A 63 -16.55 30.63 -12.75
CA PHE A 63 -15.77 29.69 -13.54
C PHE A 63 -16.63 29.15 -14.69
N LEU A 64 -16.19 29.39 -15.94
CA LEU A 64 -16.87 28.87 -17.12
C LEU A 64 -16.29 27.51 -17.50
N ASN A 65 -17.10 26.48 -17.32
CA ASN A 65 -16.77 25.09 -17.59
C ASN A 65 -17.52 24.60 -18.84
N MET A 66 -17.09 25.06 -20.02
CA MET A 66 -17.81 24.87 -21.29
C MET A 66 -16.89 25.03 -22.51
N TRP A 67 -17.41 24.78 -23.71
CA TRP A 67 -16.69 25.06 -24.97
C TRP A 67 -16.72 26.54 -25.35
N GLU A 68 -15.77 26.97 -26.19
CA GLU A 68 -15.68 28.36 -26.69
C GLU A 68 -16.98 28.93 -27.27
N PRO A 69 -17.76 28.19 -28.11
CA PRO A 69 -19.00 28.74 -28.66
C PRO A 69 -20.01 29.11 -27.57
N LYS A 70 -20.13 28.25 -26.54
CA LYS A 70 -21.06 28.49 -25.44
C LYS A 70 -20.53 29.57 -24.49
N ALA A 71 -19.22 29.59 -24.22
CA ALA A 71 -18.58 30.65 -23.45
C ALA A 71 -18.86 32.04 -24.03
N ARG A 72 -18.86 32.21 -25.37
CA ARG A 72 -19.20 33.49 -26.01
C ARG A 72 -20.63 33.92 -25.73
N GLN A 73 -21.58 32.99 -25.74
CA GLN A 73 -22.98 33.26 -25.44
C GLN A 73 -23.15 33.68 -23.97
N VAL A 74 -22.55 32.94 -23.03
CA VAL A 74 -22.60 33.26 -21.59
C VAL A 74 -21.95 34.61 -21.29
N ILE A 75 -20.80 34.92 -21.88
CA ILE A 75 -20.12 36.20 -21.71
C ILE A 75 -20.92 37.37 -22.32
N CYS A 76 -21.60 37.15 -23.44
CA CYS A 76 -22.51 38.14 -24.01
C CYS A 76 -23.68 38.44 -23.06
N GLU A 77 -24.26 37.41 -22.43
CA GLU A 77 -25.30 37.60 -21.42
C GLU A 77 -24.77 38.27 -20.15
N ALA A 78 -23.53 37.99 -19.75
CA ALA A 78 -22.89 38.67 -18.64
C ALA A 78 -22.74 40.19 -18.92
N TYR A 79 -22.34 40.56 -20.14
CA TYR A 79 -22.28 41.95 -20.57
C TYR A 79 -23.65 42.63 -20.48
N LYS A 80 -24.69 42.01 -21.08
CA LYS A 80 -26.07 42.55 -21.07
C LYS A 80 -26.63 42.73 -19.67
N ARG A 81 -26.28 41.85 -18.74
CA ARG A 81 -26.69 41.90 -17.33
C ARG A 81 -25.78 42.76 -16.44
N GLY A 82 -24.79 43.45 -17.02
CA GLY A 82 -23.95 44.43 -16.33
C GLY A 82 -22.72 43.88 -15.57
N TYR A 83 -22.32 42.64 -15.82
CA TYR A 83 -21.17 41.98 -15.18
C TYR A 83 -19.83 42.33 -15.86
N THR A 84 -19.56 43.62 -16.07
CA THR A 84 -18.39 44.13 -16.81
C THR A 84 -17.31 44.75 -15.91
N ASP A 85 -17.65 45.08 -14.66
CA ASP A 85 -16.74 45.74 -13.73
C ASP A 85 -15.66 44.78 -13.20
N ARG A 86 -14.45 44.85 -13.77
CA ARG A 86 -13.29 44.04 -13.37
C ARG A 86 -12.90 44.21 -11.90
N THR A 87 -13.25 45.32 -11.25
CA THR A 87 -12.95 45.51 -9.82
C THR A 87 -13.91 44.73 -8.92
N LYS A 88 -15.07 44.33 -9.45
CA LYS A 88 -16.10 43.59 -8.73
C LYS A 88 -16.17 42.13 -9.13
N TYR A 89 -15.96 41.81 -10.41
CA TYR A 89 -16.19 40.48 -10.96
C TYR A 89 -14.89 39.84 -11.46
N GLY A 90 -14.70 38.58 -11.09
CA GLY A 90 -13.59 37.75 -11.52
C GLY A 90 -14.07 36.59 -12.38
N TRP A 91 -13.50 36.45 -13.58
CA TRP A 91 -13.79 35.36 -14.51
C TRP A 91 -12.64 34.38 -14.54
N ILE A 92 -12.94 33.09 -14.41
CA ILE A 92 -12.00 31.98 -14.58
C ILE A 92 -12.45 31.21 -15.81
N LEU A 93 -11.52 30.96 -16.73
CA LEU A 93 -11.78 30.35 -18.03
C LEU A 93 -10.76 29.24 -18.29
N TYR A 94 -11.06 28.40 -19.28
CA TYR A 94 -10.05 27.53 -19.85
C TYR A 94 -9.03 28.31 -20.67
N GLY A 95 -7.75 28.02 -20.44
CA GLY A 95 -6.63 28.62 -21.20
C GLY A 95 -6.27 27.87 -22.48
N TRP A 96 -6.97 26.78 -22.77
CA TRP A 96 -6.83 26.06 -24.04
C TRP A 96 -7.69 26.62 -25.17
N TYR A 97 -8.48 27.67 -24.91
CA TYR A 97 -9.22 28.35 -25.96
C TYR A 97 -8.27 29.00 -26.98
N SER A 98 -8.72 29.10 -28.22
CA SER A 98 -8.03 29.76 -29.32
C SER A 98 -7.69 31.21 -28.98
N ASN A 99 -6.58 31.69 -29.55
CA ASN A 99 -6.17 33.07 -29.39
C ASN A 99 -7.26 34.01 -29.92
N ALA A 100 -7.67 34.97 -29.09
CA ALA A 100 -8.78 35.86 -29.39
C ALA A 100 -10.09 35.14 -29.78
N TRP A 101 -10.39 33.99 -29.15
CA TRP A 101 -11.63 33.20 -29.36
C TRP A 101 -12.93 34.01 -29.26
N TRP A 102 -12.93 35.11 -28.51
CA TRP A 102 -14.08 36.02 -28.40
C TRP A 102 -14.33 36.84 -29.66
N ASN A 103 -13.40 36.87 -30.62
CA ASN A 103 -13.56 37.59 -31.89
C ASN A 103 -14.52 36.84 -32.82
N LEU A 104 -15.65 37.47 -33.13
CA LEU A 104 -16.67 36.95 -34.02
C LEU A 104 -16.26 37.14 -35.49
N ARG A 105 -15.37 36.28 -36.00
CA ARG A 105 -14.90 36.32 -37.40
C ARG A 105 -15.96 35.93 -38.44
N SER A 106 -17.03 35.24 -38.04
CA SER A 106 -18.12 34.79 -38.92
C SER A 106 -19.41 35.56 -38.67
N LYS A 107 -20.06 36.03 -39.75
CA LYS A 107 -21.36 36.71 -39.73
C LYS A 107 -22.53 35.83 -39.28
N ASN A 108 -22.33 34.51 -39.19
CA ASN A 108 -23.37 33.55 -38.83
C ASN A 108 -23.21 33.06 -37.39
N THR A 109 -23.15 33.99 -36.43
CA THR A 109 -22.99 33.66 -35.01
C THR A 109 -24.29 33.92 -34.26
N THR A 110 -24.66 33.02 -33.34
CA THR A 110 -25.82 33.13 -32.44
C THR A 110 -25.64 34.19 -31.35
N VAL A 111 -24.54 34.96 -31.40
CA VAL A 111 -24.12 35.91 -30.36
C VAL A 111 -24.40 37.33 -30.83
N THR A 112 -25.21 38.07 -30.09
CA THR A 112 -25.63 39.43 -30.48
C THR A 112 -24.64 40.54 -30.08
N CYS A 113 -23.64 40.24 -29.25
CA CYS A 113 -22.69 41.23 -28.72
C CYS A 113 -21.53 41.51 -29.71
N THR A 114 -20.97 42.72 -29.67
CA THR A 114 -19.77 43.07 -30.44
C THR A 114 -18.50 42.53 -29.78
N ASN A 115 -17.39 42.52 -30.54
CA ASN A 115 -16.08 42.12 -30.04
C ASN A 115 -15.62 42.98 -28.85
N GLU A 116 -15.87 44.31 -28.87
CA GLU A 116 -15.50 45.17 -27.74
C GLU A 116 -16.34 44.87 -26.50
N GLN A 117 -17.62 44.56 -26.69
CA GLN A 117 -18.53 44.21 -25.59
C GLN A 117 -18.09 42.91 -24.90
N LEU A 118 -17.79 41.87 -25.66
CA LEU A 118 -17.26 40.61 -25.12
C LEU A 118 -15.92 40.83 -24.39
N TYR A 119 -15.00 41.58 -25.01
CA TYR A 119 -13.71 41.87 -24.42
C TYR A 119 -13.81 42.66 -23.12
N SER A 120 -14.80 43.55 -22.99
CA SER A 120 -15.01 44.34 -21.76
C SER A 120 -15.26 43.48 -20.52
N VAL A 121 -15.93 42.33 -20.67
CA VAL A 121 -16.16 41.35 -19.60
C VAL A 121 -14.90 40.51 -19.35
N LEU A 122 -14.22 40.12 -20.43
CA LEU A 122 -13.06 39.23 -20.39
C LEU A 122 -11.76 39.94 -19.93
N ASN A 123 -11.73 41.26 -19.93
CA ASN A 123 -10.56 42.04 -19.52
C ASN A 123 -10.19 41.72 -18.07
N GLY A 124 -9.06 41.03 -17.87
CA GLY A 124 -8.60 40.60 -16.55
C GLY A 124 -9.08 39.21 -16.12
N ALA A 125 -9.71 38.44 -17.02
CA ALA A 125 -10.05 37.05 -16.76
C ALA A 125 -8.79 36.19 -16.53
N LEU A 126 -8.92 35.20 -15.65
CA LEU A 126 -7.89 34.21 -15.34
C LEU A 126 -8.10 32.98 -16.21
N ALA A 127 -7.19 32.73 -17.14
CA ALA A 127 -7.17 31.51 -17.92
C ALA A 127 -6.39 30.41 -17.18
N VAL A 128 -6.98 29.22 -17.05
CA VAL A 128 -6.36 28.05 -16.43
C VAL A 128 -6.10 26.99 -17.49
N GLN A 129 -4.85 26.59 -17.65
CA GLN A 129 -4.42 25.59 -18.62
C GLN A 129 -3.56 24.53 -17.94
N GLN A 130 -3.79 23.27 -18.29
CA GLN A 130 -3.12 22.12 -17.69
C GLN A 130 -1.83 21.74 -18.43
N TYR A 131 -1.02 22.67 -18.96
CA TYR A 131 0.20 22.26 -19.67
C TYR A 131 1.36 23.23 -19.44
N PRO A 132 2.48 22.76 -18.87
CA PRO A 132 3.71 23.54 -18.90
C PRO A 132 4.24 23.49 -20.34
N ILE A 133 4.29 24.64 -20.99
CA ILE A 133 5.23 24.87 -22.08
C ILE A 133 6.60 24.39 -21.60
N ASN A 134 7.38 23.72 -22.45
CA ASN A 134 8.73 23.35 -22.09
C ASN A 134 9.53 24.59 -21.71
N THR A 135 9.75 24.80 -20.42
CA THR A 135 10.49 25.97 -19.92
C THR A 135 11.96 25.90 -20.34
N ASN A 136 12.45 24.70 -20.69
CA ASN A 136 13.75 24.48 -21.28
C ASN A 136 13.59 24.20 -22.78
N VAL A 137 13.17 25.23 -23.51
CA VAL A 137 12.90 25.18 -24.96
C VAL A 137 14.08 24.68 -25.79
N THR A 138 15.30 24.79 -25.26
CA THR A 138 16.57 24.37 -25.90
C THR A 138 16.93 22.91 -25.69
N LYS A 139 16.21 22.16 -24.84
CA LYS A 139 16.48 20.73 -24.66
C LYS A 139 16.09 19.97 -25.93
N THR A 140 17.06 19.25 -26.49
CA THR A 140 16.84 18.39 -27.66
C THR A 140 16.01 17.15 -27.28
N ALA A 141 14.91 16.95 -27.98
CA ALA A 141 14.07 15.76 -27.90
C ALA A 141 14.48 14.70 -28.95
N ILE A 142 13.80 13.56 -28.91
CA ILE A 142 13.90 12.52 -29.94
C ILE A 142 13.70 13.13 -31.34
N GLY A 143 14.45 12.66 -32.32
CA GLY A 143 14.48 13.25 -33.66
C GLY A 143 15.42 14.45 -33.81
N ASN A 144 16.24 14.75 -32.79
CA ASN A 144 17.22 15.84 -32.80
C ASN A 144 16.59 17.23 -33.02
N LEU A 145 15.41 17.43 -32.43
CA LEU A 145 14.64 18.69 -32.49
C LEU A 145 14.42 19.23 -31.08
N SER A 146 14.64 20.52 -30.89
CA SER A 146 14.21 21.25 -29.71
C SER A 146 12.74 21.68 -29.80
N TYR A 147 12.16 22.12 -28.68
CA TYR A 147 10.77 22.59 -28.65
C TYR A 147 10.56 23.82 -29.56
N SER A 148 11.51 24.75 -29.57
CA SER A 148 11.44 25.94 -30.45
C SER A 148 11.57 25.56 -31.92
N GLU A 149 12.54 24.72 -32.27
CA GLU A 149 12.74 24.29 -33.67
C GLU A 149 11.52 23.51 -34.20
N PHE A 150 10.89 22.69 -33.35
CA PHE A 150 9.65 21.99 -33.73
C PHE A 150 8.55 22.98 -34.12
N TYR A 151 8.28 24.00 -33.29
CA TYR A 151 7.22 24.97 -33.57
C TYR A 151 7.56 25.87 -34.77
N GLU A 152 8.83 26.25 -34.96
CA GLU A 152 9.27 26.94 -36.18
C GLU A 152 8.97 26.13 -37.44
N LEU A 153 9.29 24.83 -37.43
CA LEU A 153 9.00 23.92 -38.55
C LEU A 153 7.50 23.65 -38.72
N TYR A 154 6.75 23.59 -37.63
CA TYR A 154 5.31 23.36 -37.65
C TYR A 154 4.56 24.57 -38.22
N ASP A 155 4.86 25.77 -37.73
CA ASP A 155 4.25 27.01 -38.19
C ASP A 155 4.64 27.31 -39.64
N ALA A 156 5.89 27.04 -40.05
CA ALA A 156 6.32 27.15 -41.44
C ALA A 156 5.51 26.22 -42.37
N ARG A 157 5.21 24.99 -41.93
CA ARG A 157 4.37 24.05 -42.69
C ARG A 157 2.90 24.47 -42.75
N LEU A 158 2.39 25.09 -41.69
CA LEU A 158 1.02 25.64 -41.69
C LEU A 158 0.89 26.85 -42.62
N ALA A 159 1.94 27.67 -42.73
CA ALA A 159 1.96 28.81 -43.63
C ALA A 159 2.14 28.42 -45.12
N ASP A 160 2.65 27.23 -45.41
CA ASP A 160 2.83 26.73 -46.77
C ASP A 160 1.53 26.18 -47.38
N ASN A 161 0.69 27.12 -47.79
CA ASN A 161 -0.57 26.83 -48.48
C ASN A 161 -0.38 26.31 -49.92
N VAL A 162 0.85 26.31 -50.45
CA VAL A 162 1.15 25.87 -51.82
C VAL A 162 1.40 24.36 -51.83
N SER A 163 2.25 23.87 -50.92
CA SER A 163 2.53 22.43 -50.81
C SER A 163 1.42 21.68 -50.08
N TYR A 164 0.70 22.36 -49.17
CA TYR A 164 -0.33 21.74 -48.34
C TYR A 164 -1.64 22.55 -48.35
N PRO A 165 -2.36 22.60 -49.47
CA PRO A 165 -3.59 23.39 -49.59
C PRO A 165 -4.70 22.94 -48.61
N SER A 166 -4.66 21.68 -48.15
CA SER A 166 -5.55 21.14 -47.12
C SER A 166 -5.30 21.71 -45.72
N HIS A 167 -4.20 22.43 -45.48
CA HIS A 167 -3.85 23.01 -44.18
C HIS A 167 -4.16 24.50 -44.07
N ALA A 168 -4.60 25.16 -45.16
CA ALA A 168 -4.75 26.61 -45.23
C ALA A 168 -5.75 27.22 -44.22
N TYR A 169 -6.60 26.39 -43.61
CA TYR A 169 -7.57 26.79 -42.59
C TYR A 169 -7.18 26.34 -41.16
N LEU A 170 -6.06 25.63 -40.99
CA LEU A 170 -5.62 25.14 -39.70
C LEU A 170 -4.83 26.23 -38.97
N GLU A 171 -5.18 26.48 -37.71
CA GLU A 171 -4.41 27.36 -36.84
C GLU A 171 -3.39 26.55 -36.02
N SER A 172 -2.27 27.19 -35.68
CA SER A 172 -1.24 26.58 -34.83
C SER A 172 -1.83 26.19 -33.49
N THR A 173 -1.66 24.93 -33.10
CA THR A 173 -2.20 24.40 -31.85
C THR A 173 -1.10 24.07 -30.85
N TYR A 174 -1.35 24.45 -29.60
CA TYR A 174 -0.44 24.16 -28.49
C TYR A 174 -0.37 22.66 -28.16
N VAL A 175 -1.19 21.79 -28.77
CA VAL A 175 -1.16 20.33 -28.58
C VAL A 175 -0.33 19.57 -29.62
N ALA A 176 0.19 20.25 -30.65
CA ALA A 176 0.85 19.61 -31.79
C ALA A 176 2.06 18.73 -31.38
N HIS A 177 2.83 19.17 -30.39
CA HIS A 177 3.97 18.44 -29.87
C HIS A 177 3.58 17.11 -29.17
N MET A 178 2.36 17.01 -28.63
CA MET A 178 1.85 15.75 -28.06
C MET A 178 1.56 14.72 -29.15
N SER A 179 1.07 15.16 -30.31
CA SER A 179 0.90 14.29 -31.46
C SER A 179 2.24 13.78 -32.00
N TYR A 180 3.26 14.64 -32.03
CA TYR A 180 4.63 14.26 -32.38
C TYR A 180 5.16 13.13 -31.48
N ASP A 181 5.02 13.30 -30.17
CA ASP A 181 5.44 12.28 -29.21
C ASP A 181 4.57 11.02 -29.25
N ALA A 182 3.27 11.14 -29.51
CA ALA A 182 2.39 9.99 -29.68
C ALA A 182 2.83 9.12 -30.87
N THR A 183 3.23 9.75 -31.98
CA THR A 183 3.79 9.05 -33.14
C THR A 183 5.10 8.35 -32.80
N TRP A 184 6.02 9.02 -32.10
CA TRP A 184 7.27 8.39 -31.65
C TRP A 184 7.04 7.24 -30.68
N THR A 185 6.09 7.39 -29.76
CA THR A 185 5.71 6.35 -28.80
C THR A 185 5.27 5.09 -29.53
N LEU A 186 4.39 5.25 -30.53
CA LEU A 186 3.92 4.14 -31.34
C LEU A 186 5.06 3.52 -32.17
N ALA A 187 5.89 4.34 -32.81
CA ALA A 187 7.00 3.86 -33.64
C ALA A 187 8.00 3.03 -32.81
N LEU A 188 8.38 3.51 -31.62
CA LEU A 188 9.30 2.80 -30.72
C LEU A 188 8.70 1.50 -30.19
N ALA A 189 7.41 1.49 -29.84
CA ALA A 189 6.73 0.28 -29.38
C ALA A 189 6.64 -0.78 -30.48
N LEU A 190 6.32 -0.37 -31.71
CA LEU A 190 6.28 -1.26 -32.87
C LEU A 190 7.67 -1.79 -33.23
N ASP A 191 8.72 -0.97 -33.20
CA ASP A 191 10.10 -1.39 -33.44
C ASP A 191 10.57 -2.45 -32.41
N ARG A 192 10.26 -2.24 -31.12
CA ARG A 192 10.55 -3.25 -30.08
C ARG A 192 9.78 -4.54 -30.31
N THR A 193 8.50 -4.44 -30.65
CA THR A 193 7.65 -5.59 -30.98
C THR A 193 8.22 -6.35 -32.17
N ALA A 194 8.60 -5.66 -33.25
CA ALA A 194 9.18 -6.24 -34.45
C ALA A 194 10.49 -6.98 -34.16
N ARG A 195 11.39 -6.38 -33.38
CA ARG A 195 12.67 -7.02 -32.99
C ARG A 195 12.45 -8.26 -32.14
N ARG A 196 11.45 -8.25 -31.26
CA ARG A 196 11.10 -9.41 -30.43
C ARG A 196 10.60 -10.57 -31.28
N ILE A 197 9.70 -10.29 -32.22
CA ILE A 197 9.18 -11.29 -33.17
C ILE A 197 10.32 -11.82 -34.05
N ALA A 198 11.13 -10.94 -34.63
CA ALA A 198 12.25 -11.33 -35.49
C ALA A 198 13.34 -12.13 -34.74
N GLY A 199 13.51 -11.86 -33.44
CA GLY A 199 14.40 -12.59 -32.56
C GLY A 199 13.88 -13.97 -32.12
N GLY A 200 12.68 -14.38 -32.57
CA GLY A 200 12.07 -15.66 -32.19
C GLY A 200 11.79 -15.78 -30.69
N GLN A 201 11.61 -14.65 -30.00
CA GLN A 201 11.34 -14.65 -28.57
C GLN A 201 9.86 -14.96 -28.30
N ASP A 202 9.61 -15.72 -27.26
CA ASP A 202 8.25 -15.97 -26.77
C ASP A 202 7.55 -14.66 -26.35
N PRO A 203 6.21 -14.62 -26.40
CA PRO A 203 5.46 -13.49 -25.86
C PRO A 203 5.75 -13.29 -24.37
N VAL A 204 5.43 -12.10 -23.86
CA VAL A 204 5.51 -11.85 -22.41
C VAL A 204 4.53 -12.76 -21.66
N PRO A 205 4.80 -13.15 -20.40
CA PRO A 205 3.93 -14.06 -19.65
C PRO A 205 2.47 -13.62 -19.56
N GLU A 206 2.21 -12.32 -19.65
CA GLU A 206 0.88 -11.69 -19.64
C GLU A 206 0.10 -11.88 -20.94
N CYS A 207 0.78 -12.25 -22.04
CA CYS A 207 0.21 -12.40 -23.38
C CYS A 207 0.34 -13.86 -23.84
N SER A 208 -0.73 -14.65 -23.75
CA SER A 208 -0.73 -16.05 -24.18
C SER A 208 -1.00 -16.20 -25.69
N GLY A 209 -0.21 -17.03 -26.38
CA GLY A 209 -0.46 -17.45 -27.77
C GLY A 209 0.74 -17.28 -28.69
N THR A 210 0.53 -17.44 -29.99
CA THR A 210 1.61 -17.29 -30.99
C THR A 210 1.73 -15.84 -31.43
N LEU A 211 2.97 -15.32 -31.48
CA LEU A 211 3.24 -14.00 -32.05
C LEU A 211 3.18 -14.04 -33.57
N THR A 212 2.49 -13.07 -34.15
CA THR A 212 2.41 -12.89 -35.60
C THR A 212 3.29 -11.73 -36.04
N PRO A 213 4.00 -11.86 -37.18
CA PRO A 213 4.68 -10.74 -37.83
C PRO A 213 3.76 -9.53 -38.02
N LEU A 214 4.30 -8.32 -37.89
CA LEU A 214 3.52 -7.08 -37.94
C LEU A 214 2.88 -6.81 -39.31
N ASP A 215 3.44 -7.35 -40.39
CA ASP A 215 2.89 -7.29 -41.75
C ASP A 215 1.65 -8.17 -41.94
N GLN A 216 1.49 -9.18 -41.08
CA GLN A 216 0.35 -10.10 -41.07
C GLN A 216 -0.58 -9.86 -39.88
N TRP A 217 -0.31 -8.81 -39.09
CA TRP A 217 -1.07 -8.48 -37.91
C TRP A 217 -2.44 -7.92 -38.29
N ASP A 218 -3.48 -8.49 -37.67
CA ASP A 218 -4.83 -7.96 -37.66
C ASP A 218 -5.26 -7.67 -36.22
N ASN A 219 -6.15 -6.68 -36.04
CA ASN A 219 -6.62 -6.23 -34.73
C ASN A 219 -7.44 -7.28 -33.96
N THR A 220 -7.80 -8.38 -34.62
CA THR A 220 -8.45 -9.57 -34.08
C THR A 220 -7.48 -10.49 -33.32
N ILE A 221 -6.17 -10.37 -33.58
CA ILE A 221 -5.14 -11.21 -32.96
C ILE A 221 -4.77 -10.63 -31.60
N SER A 222 -5.26 -11.27 -30.54
CA SER A 222 -5.11 -10.80 -29.16
C SER A 222 -3.65 -10.78 -28.68
N THR A 223 -2.82 -11.74 -29.10
CA THR A 223 -1.45 -11.91 -28.59
C THR A 223 -0.50 -10.79 -29.04
N THR A 224 -0.39 -10.53 -30.35
CA THR A 224 0.46 -9.46 -30.88
C THR A 224 -0.05 -8.09 -30.43
N SER A 225 -1.38 -7.91 -30.38
CA SER A 225 -1.99 -6.68 -29.85
C SER A 225 -1.69 -6.48 -28.36
N CYS A 226 -1.69 -7.56 -27.56
CA CYS A 226 -1.27 -7.53 -26.15
C CYS A 226 0.20 -7.14 -26.02
N LEU A 227 1.08 -7.70 -26.84
CA LEU A 227 2.50 -7.35 -26.85
C LEU A 227 2.74 -5.88 -27.24
N ILE A 228 2.03 -5.37 -28.26
CA ILE A 228 2.11 -3.95 -28.64
C ILE A 228 1.66 -3.06 -27.47
N ARG A 229 0.56 -3.39 -26.80
CA ARG A 229 0.10 -2.64 -25.60
C ARG A 229 1.11 -2.69 -24.46
N TYR A 230 1.72 -3.85 -24.24
CA TYR A 230 2.78 -4.03 -23.25
C TYR A 230 4.00 -3.15 -23.57
N GLU A 231 4.47 -3.14 -24.83
CA GLU A 231 5.61 -2.31 -25.25
C GLU A 231 5.28 -0.82 -25.24
N LEU A 232 4.04 -0.43 -25.60
CA LEU A 232 3.55 0.95 -25.44
C LEU A 232 3.65 1.41 -23.98
N GLY A 233 3.21 0.58 -23.03
CA GLY A 233 3.27 0.89 -21.59
C GLY A 233 4.70 1.04 -21.03
N ARG A 234 5.69 0.40 -21.67
CA ARG A 234 7.12 0.49 -21.31
C ARG A 234 7.91 1.48 -22.14
N THR A 235 7.29 2.13 -23.12
CA THR A 235 8.00 3.08 -23.97
C THR A 235 8.27 4.36 -23.19
N SER A 236 9.54 4.74 -23.13
CA SER A 236 9.99 5.98 -22.50
C SER A 236 11.13 6.56 -23.33
N PHE A 237 11.04 7.86 -23.57
CA PHE A 237 12.03 8.64 -24.32
C PHE A 237 11.89 10.10 -23.91
N GLU A 238 12.89 10.88 -24.28
CA GLU A 238 12.86 12.34 -24.12
C GLU A 238 12.11 12.94 -25.30
N GLY A 239 10.81 13.20 -25.14
CA GLY A 239 9.94 13.82 -26.13
C GLY A 239 9.89 15.35 -26.02
N LEU A 240 9.09 15.97 -26.88
CA LEU A 240 8.80 17.41 -26.85
C LEU A 240 7.84 17.79 -25.71
N THR A 241 6.95 16.86 -25.36
CA THR A 241 6.02 16.97 -24.24
C THR A 241 6.81 16.92 -22.96
N VAL A 242 6.74 18.00 -22.19
CA VAL A 242 7.40 18.06 -20.89
C VAL A 242 6.85 16.94 -20.04
N LYS A 243 7.76 16.17 -19.42
CA LYS A 243 7.42 15.33 -18.28
C LYS A 243 6.75 16.25 -17.27
N THR A 244 5.43 16.17 -17.18
CA THR A 244 4.68 16.95 -16.21
C THR A 244 5.40 16.79 -14.88
N MET A 245 5.64 17.91 -14.18
CA MET A 245 5.58 17.83 -12.73
C MET A 245 4.11 17.51 -12.35
N LEU A 246 3.60 16.36 -12.81
CA LEU A 246 2.94 15.46 -11.90
C LEU A 246 4.00 15.33 -10.82
N ILE A 247 3.83 16.12 -9.76
CA ILE A 247 4.71 16.12 -8.60
C ILE A 247 5.07 14.66 -8.42
N LYS A 248 6.36 14.39 -8.29
CA LYS A 248 7.00 13.10 -8.10
C LYS A 248 6.42 12.38 -6.87
N LEU A 249 5.09 12.26 -6.73
CA LEU A 249 4.27 11.95 -5.56
C LEU A 249 4.35 10.46 -5.30
N ILE A 250 4.46 9.71 -6.40
CA ILE A 250 4.98 8.36 -6.48
C ILE A 250 6.48 8.51 -6.25
N SER A 251 6.99 8.15 -5.07
CA SER A 251 8.43 8.02 -4.82
C SER A 251 8.86 6.61 -5.26
N PRO A 252 9.15 6.32 -6.54
CA PRO A 252 9.43 4.96 -7.00
C PRO A 252 10.72 4.40 -6.38
N ASN A 253 11.71 5.27 -6.16
CA ASN A 253 12.99 4.86 -5.56
C ASN A 253 12.83 4.34 -4.13
N LEU A 254 11.75 4.73 -3.43
CA LEU A 254 11.47 4.20 -2.10
C LEU A 254 11.03 2.73 -2.16
N ASN A 255 10.46 2.25 -3.27
CA ASN A 255 10.05 0.85 -3.39
C ASN A 255 11.23 -0.14 -3.27
N TYR A 256 12.45 0.28 -3.62
CA TYR A 256 13.64 -0.54 -3.42
C TYR A 256 13.90 -0.86 -1.93
N PHE A 257 13.56 0.06 -1.02
CA PHE A 257 13.68 -0.20 0.42
C PHE A 257 12.62 -1.19 0.91
N ILE A 258 11.41 -1.17 0.33
CA ILE A 258 10.39 -2.18 0.62
C ILE A 258 10.90 -3.56 0.23
N ILE A 259 11.41 -3.71 -1.00
CA ILE A 259 11.96 -4.97 -1.51
C ILE A 259 13.13 -5.44 -0.63
N ALA A 260 14.06 -4.55 -0.30
CA ALA A 260 15.20 -4.88 0.55
C ALA A 260 14.75 -5.36 1.94
N GLY A 261 13.83 -4.65 2.58
CA GLY A 261 13.29 -5.01 3.89
C GLY A 261 12.55 -6.34 3.88
N THR A 262 11.70 -6.60 2.87
CA THR A 262 10.99 -7.88 2.75
C THR A 262 11.96 -9.03 2.49
N SER A 263 12.99 -8.84 1.67
CA SER A 263 14.01 -9.87 1.41
C SER A 263 14.79 -10.24 2.68
N MET A 264 15.06 -9.28 3.56
CA MET A 264 15.68 -9.56 4.88
C MET A 264 14.79 -10.43 5.77
N VAL A 265 13.48 -10.17 5.79
CA VAL A 265 12.50 -10.98 6.54
C VAL A 265 12.32 -12.37 5.92
N PHE A 266 12.42 -12.53 4.60
CA PHE A 266 12.42 -13.87 4.01
C PHE A 266 13.69 -14.64 4.37
N LEU A 267 14.84 -13.97 4.39
CA LEU A 267 16.10 -14.58 4.76
C LEU A 267 16.12 -15.07 6.21
N SER A 268 15.55 -14.31 7.16
CA SER A 268 15.46 -14.75 8.56
C SER A 268 14.64 -16.04 8.73
N ILE A 269 13.52 -16.17 8.01
CA ILE A 269 12.68 -17.38 8.01
C ILE A 269 13.50 -18.58 7.52
N PHE A 270 14.22 -18.40 6.42
CA PHE A 270 15.10 -19.44 5.88
C PHE A 270 16.18 -19.86 6.88
N LEU A 271 16.84 -18.91 7.55
CA LEU A 271 17.88 -19.20 8.55
C LEU A 271 17.36 -19.94 9.79
N ARG A 272 16.08 -19.80 10.14
CA ARG A 272 15.47 -20.58 11.22
C ARG A 272 15.21 -22.03 10.82
N ILE A 273 14.81 -22.25 9.58
CA ILE A 273 14.40 -23.56 9.05
C ILE A 273 15.62 -24.42 8.64
N PHE A 274 16.75 -23.79 8.31
CA PHE A 274 17.92 -24.50 7.79
C PHE A 274 18.39 -25.63 8.74
N PRO A 275 18.53 -26.88 8.22
CA PRO A 275 18.97 -28.02 9.01
C PRO A 275 20.48 -27.95 9.29
N PHE A 276 20.90 -28.32 10.51
CA PHE A 276 22.30 -28.32 10.91
C PHE A 276 22.70 -29.68 11.47
N ASP A 277 23.96 -30.06 11.22
CA ASP A 277 24.56 -31.26 11.78
C ASP A 277 24.59 -31.17 13.32
N THR A 278 24.01 -32.19 13.97
CA THR A 278 23.89 -32.33 15.42
C THR A 278 25.02 -33.17 16.03
N SER A 279 25.99 -33.61 15.22
CA SER A 279 27.09 -34.47 15.63
C SER A 279 27.98 -33.87 16.73
N ASP A 280 28.17 -32.55 16.74
CA ASP A 280 28.92 -31.80 17.75
C ASP A 280 27.99 -30.85 18.52
N GLU A 281 27.63 -31.27 19.74
CA GLU A 281 26.64 -30.58 20.58
C GLU A 281 27.06 -29.14 20.94
N GLU A 282 28.34 -28.90 21.26
CA GLU A 282 28.81 -27.55 21.61
C GLU A 282 28.79 -26.62 20.39
N ARG A 283 29.28 -27.11 19.25
CA ARG A 283 29.28 -26.35 18.00
C ARG A 283 27.87 -26.07 17.52
N PHE A 284 26.97 -27.04 17.64
CA PHE A 284 25.55 -26.88 17.33
C PHE A 284 24.90 -25.80 18.17
N LYS A 285 25.04 -25.87 19.51
CA LYS A 285 24.45 -24.89 20.44
C LYS A 285 24.91 -23.46 20.15
N LYS A 286 26.22 -23.26 19.92
CA LYS A 286 26.80 -21.95 19.62
C LYS A 286 26.32 -21.39 18.27
N THR A 287 26.28 -22.24 17.25
CA THR A 287 25.84 -21.85 15.89
C THR A 287 24.35 -21.53 15.87
N ARG A 288 23.51 -22.36 16.50
CA ARG A 288 22.06 -22.12 16.59
C ARG A 288 21.74 -20.83 17.34
N LEU A 289 22.44 -20.57 18.45
CA LEU A 289 22.27 -19.31 19.19
C LEU A 289 22.63 -18.09 18.34
N LEU A 290 23.74 -18.14 17.59
CA LEU A 290 24.13 -17.07 16.67
C LEU A 290 23.05 -16.80 15.60
N LEU A 291 22.52 -17.85 14.99
CA LEU A 291 21.45 -17.73 13.98
C LEU A 291 20.17 -17.17 14.56
N CYS A 292 19.87 -17.45 15.83
CA CYS A 292 18.73 -16.85 16.51
C CYS A 292 18.88 -15.33 16.70
N TYR A 293 20.08 -14.85 17.03
CA TYR A 293 20.37 -13.41 17.02
C TYR A 293 20.27 -12.84 15.61
N ILE A 294 20.90 -13.45 14.60
CA ILE A 294 20.86 -12.95 13.22
C ILE A 294 19.42 -12.87 12.70
N SER A 295 18.64 -13.92 12.90
CA SER A 295 17.24 -13.99 12.43
C SER A 295 16.36 -12.96 13.13
N LEU A 296 16.56 -12.75 14.44
CA LEU A 296 15.86 -11.69 15.19
C LEU A 296 16.17 -10.30 14.60
N TYR A 297 17.46 -10.00 14.37
CA TYR A 297 17.86 -8.71 13.82
C TYR A 297 17.33 -8.50 12.40
N LEU A 298 17.42 -9.52 11.54
CA LEU A 298 16.89 -9.48 10.17
C LEU A 298 15.36 -9.24 10.15
N ASP A 299 14.61 -9.90 11.05
CA ASP A 299 13.16 -9.69 11.17
C ASP A 299 12.82 -8.25 11.53
N PHE A 300 13.33 -7.77 12.66
CA PHE A 300 12.92 -6.47 13.19
C PHE A 300 13.45 -5.31 12.34
N ILE A 301 14.70 -5.40 11.86
CA ILE A 301 15.27 -4.36 10.98
C ILE A 301 14.59 -4.42 9.60
N GLY A 302 14.42 -5.61 9.02
CA GLY A 302 13.79 -5.79 7.71
C GLY A 302 12.35 -5.29 7.69
N TYR A 303 11.55 -5.67 8.70
CA TYR A 303 10.18 -5.19 8.87
C TYR A 303 10.15 -3.67 9.05
N THR A 304 11.03 -3.11 9.89
CA THR A 304 11.06 -1.66 10.16
C THR A 304 11.43 -0.86 8.92
N ILE A 305 12.35 -1.35 8.07
CA ILE A 305 12.69 -0.69 6.79
C ILE A 305 11.48 -0.73 5.84
N ALA A 306 10.87 -1.91 5.65
CA ALA A 306 9.75 -2.06 4.73
C ALA A 306 8.53 -1.23 5.18
N PHE A 307 8.13 -1.37 6.44
CA PHE A 307 6.99 -0.66 7.00
C PHE A 307 7.26 0.84 7.18
N GLY A 308 8.46 1.22 7.64
CA GLY A 308 8.88 2.61 7.76
C GLY A 308 8.87 3.34 6.42
N THR A 309 9.16 2.64 5.32
CA THR A 309 9.04 3.18 3.96
C THR A 309 7.58 3.42 3.57
N ILE A 310 6.68 2.47 3.85
CA ILE A 310 5.23 2.60 3.62
C ILE A 310 4.67 3.78 4.42
N LEU A 311 5.01 3.88 5.71
CA LEU A 311 4.64 4.98 6.58
C LEU A 311 5.17 6.32 6.05
N SER A 312 6.42 6.39 5.60
CA SER A 312 7.02 7.61 5.04
C SER A 312 6.33 8.07 3.75
N LYS A 313 5.93 7.12 2.89
CA LYS A 313 5.11 7.41 1.70
C LYS A 313 3.75 7.97 2.09
N MET A 314 3.07 7.35 3.06
CA MET A 314 1.77 7.82 3.54
C MET A 314 1.87 9.20 4.21
N TRP A 315 2.92 9.43 4.99
CA TRP A 315 3.23 10.72 5.61
C TRP A 315 3.39 11.83 4.56
N ARG A 316 4.10 11.56 3.46
CA ARG A 316 4.25 12.55 2.37
C ARG A 316 2.90 12.91 1.76
N ILE A 317 2.04 11.93 1.50
CA ILE A 317 0.70 12.15 0.96
C ILE A 317 -0.10 13.02 1.94
N TYR A 318 -0.13 12.64 3.22
CA TYR A 318 -0.78 13.41 4.27
C TYR A 318 -0.26 14.85 4.32
N TYR A 319 1.06 15.04 4.35
CA TYR A 319 1.71 16.34 4.41
C TYR A 319 1.31 17.25 3.23
N ILE A 320 1.21 16.71 2.02
CA ILE A 320 0.86 17.47 0.82
C ILE A 320 -0.58 17.96 0.90
N PHE A 321 -1.53 17.11 1.28
CA PHE A 321 -2.95 17.44 1.20
C PHE A 321 -3.47 18.25 2.39
N HIS A 322 -2.90 18.04 3.59
CA HIS A 322 -3.40 18.66 4.82
C HIS A 322 -2.84 20.08 5.09
N ASN A 323 -1.78 20.50 4.40
CA ASN A 323 -1.23 21.85 4.54
C ASN A 323 -0.88 22.47 3.16
N PRO A 324 -1.87 23.06 2.46
CA PRO A 324 -1.72 23.65 1.13
C PRO A 324 -1.18 25.09 1.23
N SER A 325 0.13 25.26 1.40
CA SER A 325 0.76 26.59 1.32
C SER A 325 1.56 26.75 0.02
N PRO A 326 1.45 27.90 -0.69
CA PRO A 326 2.14 28.13 -1.97
C PRO A 326 3.66 28.30 -1.84
N ASN A 327 4.17 28.72 -0.66
CA ASN A 327 5.61 28.88 -0.39
C ASN A 327 6.22 27.64 0.29
N LYS A 328 5.53 26.50 0.22
CA LYS A 328 5.92 25.31 0.98
C LYS A 328 7.10 24.62 0.30
N LYS A 329 8.15 24.35 1.08
CA LYS A 329 9.30 23.58 0.62
C LYS A 329 8.82 22.22 0.11
N ILE A 330 9.22 21.88 -1.11
CA ILE A 330 8.94 20.58 -1.72
C ILE A 330 9.64 19.52 -0.88
N LEU A 331 8.87 18.59 -0.32
CA LEU A 331 9.42 17.47 0.45
C LEU A 331 10.13 16.51 -0.53
N THR A 332 11.47 16.50 -0.48
CA THR A 332 12.31 15.66 -1.34
C THR A 332 12.48 14.25 -0.76
N ASP A 333 12.81 13.29 -1.63
CA ASP A 333 13.02 11.88 -1.25
C ASP A 333 14.10 11.72 -0.16
N TRP A 334 15.10 12.61 -0.10
CA TRP A 334 16.12 12.64 0.95
C TRP A 334 15.56 12.81 2.36
N HIS A 335 14.53 13.65 2.53
CA HIS A 335 13.89 13.82 3.84
C HIS A 335 13.14 12.55 4.27
N LEU A 336 12.52 11.85 3.32
CA LEU A 336 11.83 10.59 3.61
C LEU A 336 12.84 9.48 3.95
N ILE A 337 13.97 9.41 3.24
CA ILE A 337 15.05 8.48 3.57
C ILE A 337 15.59 8.78 4.98
N GLY A 338 15.76 10.06 5.33
CA GLY A 338 16.13 10.47 6.68
C GLY A 338 15.14 9.97 7.75
N LEU A 339 13.84 10.05 7.49
CA LEU A 339 12.80 9.52 8.38
C LEU A 339 12.90 7.99 8.52
N ILE A 340 13.08 7.26 7.42
CA ILE A 340 13.23 5.79 7.43
C ILE A 340 14.46 5.39 8.27
N LEU A 341 15.59 6.09 8.07
CA LEU A 341 16.83 5.84 8.82
C LEU A 341 16.65 6.13 10.31
N LEU A 342 15.95 7.20 10.68
CA LEU A 342 15.67 7.52 12.08
C LEU A 342 14.84 6.43 12.77
N ILE A 343 13.75 5.99 12.12
CA ILE A 343 12.87 4.93 12.64
C ILE A 343 13.65 3.61 12.76
N THR A 344 14.48 3.29 11.78
CA THR A 344 15.30 2.06 11.79
C THR A 344 16.40 2.11 12.84
N ALA A 345 17.03 3.27 13.03
CA ALA A 345 18.04 3.48 14.06
C ALA A 345 17.46 3.31 15.47
N GLY A 346 16.25 3.80 15.70
CA GLY A 346 15.51 3.57 16.95
C GLY A 346 15.31 2.08 17.23
N MET A 347 14.87 1.31 16.23
CA MET A 347 14.72 -0.14 16.34
C MET A 347 16.07 -0.84 16.63
N ALA A 348 17.12 -0.48 15.89
CA ALA A 348 18.45 -1.05 16.08
C ALA A 348 18.99 -0.78 17.49
N ALA A 349 18.77 0.43 18.04
CA ALA A 349 19.16 0.76 19.40
C ALA A 349 18.47 -0.13 20.44
N ILE A 350 17.15 -0.35 20.30
CA ILE A 350 16.41 -1.25 21.19
C ILE A 350 16.95 -2.68 21.09
N LEU A 351 17.22 -3.19 19.88
CA LEU A 351 17.80 -4.52 19.71
C LEU A 351 19.19 -4.66 20.36
N ILE A 352 20.05 -3.66 20.19
CA ILE A 352 21.40 -3.65 20.78
C ILE A 352 21.31 -3.63 22.32
N ILE A 353 20.45 -2.80 22.89
CA ILE A 353 20.23 -2.76 24.35
C ILE A 353 19.82 -4.15 24.87
N GLY A 354 18.88 -4.80 24.18
CA GLY A 354 18.42 -6.16 24.52
C GLY A 354 19.52 -7.21 24.47
N SER A 355 20.47 -7.07 23.55
CA SER A 355 21.62 -7.96 23.40
C SER A 355 22.72 -7.71 24.44
N VAL A 356 22.89 -6.46 24.88
CA VAL A 356 23.92 -6.10 25.87
C VAL A 356 23.51 -6.52 27.28
N ILE A 357 22.26 -6.31 27.66
CA ILE A 357 21.76 -6.57 29.02
C ILE A 357 21.68 -8.09 29.28
N PRO A 358 22.39 -8.64 30.29
CA PRO A 358 22.47 -10.09 30.52
C PRO A 358 21.12 -10.79 30.75
N GLN A 359 20.17 -10.06 31.34
CA GLN A 359 18.84 -10.56 31.71
C GLN A 359 17.95 -10.79 30.48
N THR A 360 18.13 -9.98 29.43
CA THR A 360 17.28 -9.96 28.23
C THR A 360 17.88 -10.73 27.07
N ARG A 361 19.12 -11.21 27.20
CA ARG A 361 19.81 -12.00 26.18
C ARG A 361 19.01 -13.24 25.81
N LEU A 362 18.97 -13.52 24.51
CA LEU A 362 18.52 -14.82 24.01
C LEU A 362 19.46 -15.90 24.56
N LYS A 363 18.85 -17.00 25.02
CA LYS A 363 19.52 -18.23 25.42
C LYS A 363 18.81 -19.39 24.76
N LEU A 364 19.57 -20.45 24.50
CA LEU A 364 19.02 -21.68 23.98
C LEU A 364 18.45 -22.49 25.14
N SER A 365 17.14 -22.72 25.13
CA SER A 365 16.43 -23.56 26.10
C SER A 365 16.01 -24.85 25.42
N LEU A 366 16.25 -25.98 26.08
CA LEU A 366 15.78 -27.30 25.64
C LEU A 366 14.44 -27.56 26.31
N GLU A 367 13.39 -27.77 25.53
CA GLU A 367 12.08 -28.20 26.03
C GLU A 367 11.82 -29.64 25.55
N SER A 368 11.28 -30.49 26.42
CA SER A 368 10.89 -31.85 26.04
C SER A 368 9.58 -31.78 25.26
N ASP A 369 9.59 -32.37 24.06
CA ASP A 369 8.38 -32.56 23.26
C ASP A 369 7.55 -33.69 23.90
N ARG A 370 6.70 -33.27 24.84
CA ARG A 370 5.77 -34.16 25.54
C ARG A 370 4.73 -34.79 24.60
N GLU A 371 4.50 -34.21 23.42
CA GLU A 371 3.52 -34.69 22.44
C GLU A 371 3.99 -35.95 21.72
N ASN A 372 5.30 -36.09 21.48
CA ASN A 372 5.91 -37.28 20.87
C ASN A 372 6.66 -38.19 21.86
N SER A 373 6.63 -37.89 23.16
CA SER A 373 7.28 -38.71 24.19
C SER A 373 6.71 -40.14 24.23
N ASN A 374 7.58 -41.14 24.46
CA ASN A 374 7.24 -42.57 24.54
C ASN A 374 6.92 -43.29 23.21
N LYS A 375 7.36 -42.78 22.05
CA LYS A 375 7.38 -43.59 20.82
C LYS A 375 8.49 -44.63 20.92
N PHE A 376 8.28 -45.85 20.45
CA PHE A 376 9.31 -46.89 20.45
C PHE A 376 9.96 -46.98 19.07
N ASP A 377 11.30 -47.06 19.01
CA ASP A 377 12.02 -47.43 17.77
C ASP A 377 11.59 -48.84 17.33
N GLU A 378 11.90 -49.25 16.10
CA GLU A 378 11.63 -50.62 15.59
C GLU A 378 12.20 -51.73 16.49
N ARG A 379 13.16 -51.37 17.36
CA ARG A 379 13.81 -52.22 18.37
C ARG A 379 13.18 -52.17 19.76
N GLY A 380 12.05 -51.47 19.94
CA GLY A 380 11.35 -51.38 21.23
C GLY A 380 12.00 -50.43 22.25
N VAL A 381 12.83 -49.47 21.79
CA VAL A 381 13.50 -48.49 22.66
C VAL A 381 12.69 -47.20 22.71
N PRO A 382 12.34 -46.65 23.89
CA PRO A 382 11.62 -45.39 23.99
C PRO A 382 12.45 -44.22 23.44
N LEU A 383 11.85 -43.43 22.55
CA LEU A 383 12.34 -42.19 21.97
C LEU A 383 11.67 -41.02 22.69
N ASP A 384 12.51 -40.13 23.21
CA ASP A 384 12.09 -38.82 23.71
C ASP A 384 12.54 -37.75 22.72
N TYR A 385 11.61 -36.89 22.32
CA TYR A 385 11.85 -35.78 21.41
C TYR A 385 12.10 -34.50 22.21
N TYR A 386 13.00 -33.65 21.72
CA TYR A 386 13.35 -32.37 22.35
C TYR A 386 13.39 -31.27 21.29
N VAL A 387 12.90 -30.09 21.65
CA VAL A 387 12.89 -28.92 20.77
C VAL A 387 13.71 -27.81 21.41
N TYR A 388 14.56 -27.17 20.61
CA TYR A 388 15.35 -26.02 21.03
C TYR A 388 14.58 -24.72 20.79
N HIS A 389 14.30 -23.99 21.85
CA HIS A 389 13.77 -22.63 21.79
C HIS A 389 14.87 -21.60 22.02
N CYS A 390 14.81 -20.50 21.28
CA CYS A 390 15.84 -19.44 21.37
C CYS A 390 15.49 -18.28 22.31
N PHE A 391 14.42 -18.39 23.10
CA PHE A 391 14.03 -17.36 24.05
C PHE A 391 13.91 -17.94 25.46
N THR A 392 14.05 -17.05 26.43
CA THR A 392 13.77 -17.28 27.86
C THR A 392 12.56 -16.44 28.27
N THR A 393 12.02 -16.69 29.46
CA THR A 393 10.92 -15.87 30.01
C THR A 393 11.28 -14.39 30.08
N ALA A 394 12.52 -14.05 30.46
CA ALA A 394 12.97 -12.66 30.54
C ALA A 394 13.18 -12.02 29.16
N SER A 395 13.75 -12.75 28.19
CA SER A 395 13.88 -12.25 26.82
C SER A 395 12.53 -12.13 26.10
N PHE A 396 11.55 -12.96 26.47
CA PHE A 396 10.17 -12.84 25.98
C PHE A 396 9.53 -11.52 26.42
N VAL A 397 9.70 -11.14 27.69
CA VAL A 397 9.26 -9.81 28.17
C VAL A 397 9.93 -8.68 27.38
N TRP A 398 11.23 -8.83 27.04
CA TRP A 398 11.92 -7.85 26.19
C TRP A 398 11.32 -7.74 24.78
N LEU A 399 10.95 -8.89 24.16
CA LEU A 399 10.31 -8.92 22.85
C LEU A 399 8.99 -8.15 22.82
N ILE A 400 8.23 -8.11 23.92
CA ILE A 400 7.00 -7.33 24.02
C ILE A 400 7.26 -5.84 23.75
N PHE A 401 8.35 -5.26 24.25
CA PHE A 401 8.67 -3.85 24.00
C PHE A 401 8.96 -3.57 22.52
N LEU A 402 9.61 -4.50 21.81
CA LEU A 402 9.83 -4.39 20.38
C LEU A 402 8.50 -4.41 19.60
N TYR A 403 7.57 -5.29 19.98
CA TYR A 403 6.24 -5.34 19.36
C TYR A 403 5.39 -4.11 19.68
N ILE A 404 5.50 -3.55 20.89
CA ILE A 404 4.84 -2.28 21.25
C ILE A 404 5.33 -1.14 20.34
N TYR A 405 6.65 -1.04 20.09
CA TYR A 405 7.21 -0.06 19.15
C TYR A 405 6.63 -0.22 17.74
N LEU A 406 6.59 -1.45 17.21
CA LEU A 406 5.99 -1.72 15.90
C LEU A 406 4.49 -1.42 15.86
N GLY A 407 3.75 -1.76 16.93
CA GLY A 407 2.33 -1.47 17.06
C GLY A 407 2.03 0.04 17.07
N MET A 408 2.86 0.83 17.76
CA MET A 408 2.74 2.30 17.72
C MET A 408 2.92 2.85 16.30
N LEU A 409 3.94 2.37 15.56
CA LEU A 409 4.12 2.77 14.16
C LEU A 409 2.92 2.37 13.28
N GLN A 410 2.36 1.18 13.50
CA GLN A 410 1.17 0.72 12.79
C GLN A 410 -0.04 1.64 13.04
N ILE A 411 -0.30 2.00 14.30
CA ILE A 411 -1.41 2.89 14.67
C ILE A 411 -1.23 4.26 14.01
N ILE A 412 -0.01 4.82 14.02
CA ILE A 412 0.29 6.09 13.35
C ILE A 412 0.00 5.97 11.84
N ALA A 413 0.45 4.90 11.18
CA ALA A 413 0.18 4.69 9.77
C ALA A 413 -1.32 4.61 9.46
N LEU A 414 -2.08 3.91 10.31
CA LEU A 414 -3.53 3.77 10.16
C LEU A 414 -4.25 5.11 10.30
N ILE A 415 -3.88 5.92 11.29
CA ILE A 415 -4.44 7.27 11.48
C ILE A 415 -4.19 8.13 10.24
N LEU A 416 -2.95 8.12 9.72
CA LEU A 416 -2.59 8.87 8.52
C LEU A 416 -3.39 8.39 7.30
N ALA A 417 -3.53 7.06 7.12
CA ALA A 417 -4.30 6.48 6.01
C ALA A 417 -5.80 6.82 6.07
N ILE A 418 -6.38 6.88 7.27
CA ILE A 418 -7.79 7.29 7.46
C ILE A 418 -7.96 8.77 7.12
N GLN A 419 -7.05 9.62 7.59
CA GLN A 419 -7.09 11.06 7.32
C GLN A 419 -6.91 11.40 5.83
N THR A 420 -6.20 10.56 5.06
CA THR A 420 -6.02 10.73 3.62
C THR A 420 -7.12 10.10 2.77
N ARG A 421 -8.05 9.32 3.34
CA ARG A 421 -9.10 8.58 2.61
C ARG A 421 -10.06 9.45 1.78
N LYS A 422 -10.28 10.69 2.20
CA LYS A 422 -11.18 11.65 1.52
C LYS A 422 -10.56 12.28 0.27
N VAL A 423 -9.24 12.18 0.10
CA VAL A 423 -8.52 12.76 -1.05
C VAL A 423 -8.42 11.71 -2.15
N ARG A 424 -9.50 11.52 -2.91
CA ARG A 424 -9.57 10.52 -3.98
C ARG A 424 -9.37 11.15 -5.35
N ILE A 425 -8.11 11.29 -5.79
CA ILE A 425 -7.81 11.73 -7.15
C ILE A 425 -7.49 10.49 -7.99
N LYS A 426 -8.24 10.26 -9.10
CA LYS A 426 -8.04 9.08 -9.99
C LYS A 426 -6.60 8.96 -10.53
N ILE A 427 -5.88 10.08 -10.63
CA ILE A 427 -4.48 10.18 -11.07
C ILE A 427 -3.48 9.68 -10.00
N LEU A 428 -3.93 9.32 -8.79
CA LEU A 428 -3.08 8.96 -7.64
C LEU A 428 -3.22 7.50 -7.19
N ASN A 429 -3.21 6.56 -8.14
CA ASN A 429 -3.43 5.14 -7.84
C ASN A 429 -2.43 4.55 -6.81
N ASP A 430 -1.15 4.95 -6.86
CA ASP A 430 -0.09 4.52 -5.91
C ASP A 430 -0.45 4.84 -4.44
N SER A 431 -1.17 5.95 -4.19
CA SER A 431 -1.61 6.29 -2.82
C SER A 431 -2.66 5.32 -2.27
N LYS A 432 -3.52 4.78 -3.14
CA LYS A 432 -4.52 3.78 -2.76
C LYS A 432 -3.86 2.46 -2.44
N GLU A 433 -2.87 2.05 -3.24
CA GLU A 433 -2.11 0.82 -3.00
C GLU A 433 -1.39 0.87 -1.64
N VAL A 434 -0.70 1.98 -1.33
CA VAL A 434 -0.06 2.19 -0.03
C VAL A 434 -1.07 2.14 1.13
N ALA A 435 -2.24 2.77 0.98
CA ALA A 435 -3.29 2.73 2.00
C ALA A 435 -3.86 1.31 2.19
N THR A 436 -4.12 0.59 1.10
CA THR A 436 -4.59 -0.80 1.11
C THR A 436 -3.59 -1.71 1.83
N ILE A 437 -2.29 -1.56 1.58
CA ILE A 437 -1.26 -2.32 2.30
C ILE A 437 -1.34 -2.06 3.81
N ILE A 438 -1.49 -0.80 4.25
CA ILE A 438 -1.62 -0.45 5.68
C ILE A 438 -2.88 -1.11 6.29
N TYR A 439 -4.00 -1.12 5.57
CA TYR A 439 -5.22 -1.75 6.07
C TYR A 439 -5.07 -3.28 6.18
N ILE A 440 -4.52 -3.92 5.15
CA ILE A 440 -4.28 -5.37 5.15
C ILE A 440 -3.34 -5.76 6.29
N THR A 441 -2.21 -5.05 6.46
CA THR A 441 -1.27 -5.36 7.55
C THR A 441 -1.90 -5.12 8.93
N SER A 442 -2.76 -4.11 9.07
CA SER A 442 -3.50 -3.88 10.32
C SER A 442 -4.46 -5.03 10.65
N ILE A 443 -5.18 -5.55 9.66
CA ILE A 443 -6.11 -6.67 9.83
C ILE A 443 -5.34 -7.94 10.22
N VAL A 444 -4.28 -8.27 9.49
CA VAL A 444 -3.44 -9.44 9.76
C VAL A 444 -2.85 -9.38 11.18
N LEU A 445 -2.43 -8.20 11.64
CA LEU A 445 -1.94 -8.04 13.02
C LEU A 445 -3.02 -8.32 14.06
N VAL A 446 -4.26 -7.87 13.85
CA VAL A 446 -5.39 -8.15 14.74
C VAL A 446 -5.72 -9.65 14.75
N GLU A 447 -5.74 -10.28 13.58
CA GLU A 447 -5.97 -11.72 13.45
C GLU A 447 -4.90 -12.54 14.18
N LEU A 448 -3.62 -12.18 14.02
CA LEU A 448 -2.51 -12.85 14.72
C LEU A 448 -2.67 -12.77 16.25
N VAL A 449 -3.09 -11.62 16.78
CA VAL A 449 -3.34 -11.46 18.22
C VAL A 449 -4.53 -12.32 18.67
N ILE A 450 -5.62 -12.33 17.91
CA ILE A 450 -6.82 -13.13 18.22
C ILE A 450 -6.48 -14.62 18.22
N VAL A 451 -5.79 -15.11 17.18
CA VAL A 451 -5.39 -16.52 17.07
C VAL A 451 -4.45 -16.90 18.20
N SER A 452 -3.45 -16.07 18.51
CA SER A 452 -2.52 -16.32 19.62
C SER A 452 -3.25 -16.41 20.97
N PHE A 453 -4.22 -15.50 21.22
CA PHE A 453 -5.04 -15.52 22.43
C PHE A 453 -5.95 -16.75 22.50
N ALA A 454 -6.62 -17.10 21.40
CA ALA A 454 -7.51 -18.25 21.32
C ALA A 454 -6.77 -19.56 21.56
N LEU A 455 -5.62 -19.77 20.92
CA LEU A 455 -4.79 -20.95 21.12
C LEU A 455 -4.30 -21.07 22.57
N SER A 456 -3.83 -19.96 23.15
CA SER A 456 -3.24 -19.96 24.50
C SER A 456 -4.27 -20.18 25.62
N ILE A 457 -5.49 -19.63 25.49
CA ILE A 457 -6.47 -19.62 26.60
C ILE A 457 -7.61 -20.61 26.39
N ILE A 458 -8.05 -20.81 25.16
CA ILE A 458 -9.23 -21.65 24.89
C ILE A 458 -8.79 -23.09 24.62
N PHE A 459 -7.81 -23.26 23.73
CA PHE A 459 -7.43 -24.59 23.25
C PHE A 459 -6.41 -25.27 24.15
N ALA A 460 -5.33 -24.58 24.57
CA ALA A 460 -4.29 -25.21 25.39
C ALA A 460 -4.83 -25.81 26.71
N PRO A 461 -5.71 -25.14 27.49
CA PRO A 461 -6.24 -25.72 28.73
C PRO A 461 -7.25 -26.85 28.48
N LYS A 462 -8.05 -26.77 27.41
CA LYS A 462 -9.01 -27.83 27.04
C LYS A 462 -8.30 -29.08 26.56
N MET A 463 -7.29 -28.93 25.70
CA MET A 463 -6.40 -30.01 25.26
C MET A 463 -5.68 -30.63 26.44
N TYR A 464 -5.14 -29.82 27.36
CA TYR A 464 -4.50 -30.31 28.58
C TYR A 464 -5.45 -31.12 29.47
N ARG A 465 -6.71 -30.70 29.62
CA ARG A 465 -7.73 -31.46 30.37
C ARG A 465 -8.12 -32.77 29.68
N LEU A 466 -8.37 -32.74 28.37
CA LEU A 466 -8.67 -33.92 27.56
C LEU A 466 -7.51 -34.93 27.55
N TYR A 467 -6.27 -34.45 27.56
CA TYR A 467 -5.08 -35.28 27.68
C TYR A 467 -4.95 -35.93 29.06
N LYS A 468 -5.23 -35.18 30.14
CA LYS A 468 -5.09 -35.69 31.50
C LYS A 468 -6.21 -36.67 31.90
N ASP A 469 -7.38 -36.55 31.27
CA ASP A 469 -8.51 -37.46 31.49
C ASP A 469 -9.25 -37.75 30.17
N PRO A 470 -8.72 -38.67 29.32
CA PRO A 470 -9.30 -38.98 28.02
C PRO A 470 -10.64 -39.72 28.11
N LYS A 471 -11.03 -40.21 29.30
CA LYS A 471 -12.30 -40.90 29.55
C LYS A 471 -13.33 -40.05 30.30
N GLY A 472 -12.95 -38.87 30.80
CA GLY A 472 -13.86 -37.95 31.48
C GLY A 472 -14.45 -38.49 32.80
N GLU A 473 -13.78 -39.44 33.46
CA GLU A 473 -14.31 -40.14 34.63
C GLU A 473 -14.22 -39.31 35.92
N SER A 474 -13.45 -38.21 35.95
CA SER A 474 -13.24 -37.41 37.16
C SER A 474 -14.17 -36.20 37.36
N CYS A 475 -15.25 -36.06 36.57
CA CYS A 475 -16.19 -34.93 36.66
C CYS A 475 -17.53 -35.25 37.35
N GLU A 476 -17.62 -36.31 38.16
CA GLU A 476 -18.75 -36.50 39.09
C GLU A 476 -18.26 -36.47 40.54
N THR A 477 -17.84 -35.29 41.00
CA THR A 477 -18.00 -34.94 42.43
C THR A 477 -18.19 -33.44 42.59
N SER A 478 -19.46 -33.06 42.39
CA SER A 478 -20.17 -31.94 43.00
C SER A 478 -19.50 -30.56 43.04
N GLN A 479 -19.91 -29.73 42.07
CA GLN A 479 -20.42 -28.40 42.41
C GLN A 479 -21.44 -28.53 43.55
N THR A 480 -21.17 -27.95 44.72
CA THR A 480 -22.24 -27.46 45.59
C THR A 480 -21.96 -26.01 45.93
N MET A 481 -22.70 -25.17 45.22
CA MET A 481 -22.95 -23.78 45.54
C MET A 481 -23.57 -23.72 46.94
N SER A 482 -23.06 -22.82 47.78
CA SER A 482 -23.60 -22.55 49.10
C SER A 482 -25.04 -22.07 49.04
N SER A 483 -25.99 -22.86 49.53
CA SER A 483 -27.27 -22.37 50.05
C SER A 483 -27.53 -23.01 51.40
N ILE A 484 -27.70 -22.14 52.40
CA ILE A 484 -28.09 -22.46 53.77
C ILE A 484 -29.54 -22.95 53.77
N GLU A 485 -29.81 -24.12 54.35
CA GLU A 485 -31.07 -24.38 55.06
C GLU A 485 -30.98 -25.61 55.98
N PHE A 486 -31.82 -25.58 57.03
CA PHE A 486 -31.72 -26.32 58.29
C PHE A 486 -32.65 -27.54 58.29
N GLY A 487 -32.22 -28.71 58.78
CA GLY A 487 -33.18 -29.78 59.14
C GLY A 487 -32.70 -31.24 59.24
N ARG A 488 -32.49 -31.69 60.48
CA ARG A 488 -32.92 -32.98 61.09
C ARG A 488 -32.24 -34.31 60.71
N SER A 489 -31.47 -34.81 61.69
CA SER A 489 -31.20 -36.21 62.12
C SER A 489 -30.96 -37.32 61.08
N GLY A 490 -29.72 -37.83 61.10
CA GLY A 490 -29.37 -39.18 60.67
C GLY A 490 -27.87 -39.41 60.81
N ALA A 491 -27.44 -40.19 61.81
CA ALA A 491 -26.03 -40.51 62.05
C ALA A 491 -25.49 -41.45 60.96
N LEU A 492 -24.28 -41.21 60.46
CA LEU A 492 -23.45 -42.26 59.86
C LEU A 492 -21.95 -41.97 60.06
N THR A 493 -21.26 -43.05 60.37
CA THR A 493 -19.92 -43.23 60.94
C THR A 493 -18.76 -42.64 60.13
N VAL A 494 -17.89 -41.88 60.80
CA VAL A 494 -16.54 -41.54 60.35
C VAL A 494 -15.64 -42.77 60.53
N VAL A 495 -15.39 -43.51 59.45
CA VAL A 495 -14.27 -44.47 59.39
C VAL A 495 -13.03 -43.65 59.04
N SER A 496 -12.08 -43.64 59.96
CA SER A 496 -11.00 -42.66 60.01
C SER A 496 -9.98 -42.78 58.87
N ASP A 497 -9.61 -41.63 58.29
CA ASP A 497 -8.51 -41.45 57.33
C ASP A 497 -7.14 -42.02 57.77
N LYS A 498 -7.01 -42.41 59.04
CA LYS A 498 -5.77 -42.95 59.61
C LYS A 498 -5.36 -44.29 59.01
N GLU A 499 -6.31 -45.18 58.74
CA GLU A 499 -6.02 -46.52 58.19
C GLU A 499 -5.56 -46.45 56.72
N ARG A 500 -6.06 -45.45 55.98
CA ARG A 500 -5.66 -45.18 54.59
C ARG A 500 -4.27 -44.55 54.50
N ILE A 501 -3.92 -43.69 55.46
CA ILE A 501 -2.59 -43.08 55.57
C ILE A 501 -1.55 -44.14 55.95
N ASP A 502 -1.86 -45.02 56.90
CA ASP A 502 -0.96 -46.10 57.32
C ASP A 502 -0.72 -47.12 56.18
N GLN A 503 -1.76 -47.45 55.40
CA GLN A 503 -1.60 -48.28 54.20
C GLN A 503 -0.73 -47.64 53.13
N LEU A 504 -0.84 -46.33 52.91
CA LEU A 504 -0.03 -45.61 51.94
C LEU A 504 1.43 -45.49 52.37
N GLN A 505 1.68 -45.27 53.67
CA GLN A 505 3.04 -45.21 54.21
C GLN A 505 3.76 -46.56 54.09
N ASN A 506 3.08 -47.68 54.35
CA ASN A 506 3.65 -49.02 54.16
C ASN A 506 3.97 -49.31 52.68
N LYS A 507 3.12 -48.86 51.76
CA LYS A 507 3.34 -49.04 50.32
C LYS A 507 4.53 -48.24 49.79
N VAL A 508 4.77 -47.05 50.34
CA VAL A 508 5.95 -46.22 50.03
C VAL A 508 7.24 -46.89 50.53
N LEU A 509 7.21 -47.47 51.73
CA LEU A 509 8.35 -48.18 52.32
C LEU A 509 8.73 -49.44 51.52
N GLU A 510 7.72 -50.18 51.04
CA GLU A 510 7.94 -51.37 50.21
C GLU A 510 8.54 -51.02 48.85
N LEU A 511 8.06 -49.95 48.22
CA LEU A 511 8.59 -49.44 46.95
C LEU A 511 10.02 -48.89 47.08
N GLN A 512 10.36 -48.28 48.23
CA GLN A 512 11.73 -47.84 48.50
C GLN A 512 12.70 -49.03 48.62
N SER A 513 12.28 -50.14 49.24
CA SER A 513 13.11 -51.35 49.33
C SER A 513 13.35 -52.01 47.96
N GLN A 514 12.35 -51.98 47.07
CA GLN A 514 12.50 -52.48 45.70
C GLN A 514 13.43 -51.62 44.83
N LEU A 515 13.50 -50.31 45.12
CA LEU A 515 14.38 -49.37 44.42
C LEU A 515 15.84 -49.51 44.84
N GLU A 516 16.11 -49.79 46.12
CA GLU A 516 17.46 -50.10 46.61
C GLU A 516 17.94 -51.47 46.10
N GLY A 517 17.07 -52.48 46.04
CA GLY A 517 17.40 -53.78 45.43
C GLY A 517 17.77 -53.69 43.94
N LYS A 518 17.13 -52.80 43.16
CA LYS A 518 17.47 -52.54 41.75
C LYS A 518 18.76 -51.72 41.58
N ARG A 519 19.11 -50.87 42.55
CA ARG A 519 20.39 -50.11 42.51
C ARG A 519 21.61 -51.01 42.75
N VAL A 520 21.47 -52.06 43.57
CA VAL A 520 22.55 -53.03 43.81
C VAL A 520 22.80 -53.90 42.57
N LEU A 521 21.76 -54.31 41.85
CA LEU A 521 21.89 -55.09 40.60
C LEU A 521 22.52 -54.31 39.43
N ASN A 522 22.32 -53.00 39.36
CA ASN A 522 22.88 -52.16 38.29
C ASN A 522 24.34 -51.70 38.56
N ALA A 523 24.91 -52.00 39.73
CA ALA A 523 26.32 -51.71 40.02
C ALA A 523 27.27 -52.83 39.60
N GLU A 524 26.78 -54.04 39.30
CA GLU A 524 27.59 -55.19 38.87
C GLU A 524 27.76 -55.34 37.35
N ASN A 525 26.89 -54.73 36.53
CA ASN A 525 27.07 -54.67 35.08
C ASN A 525 27.53 -53.29 34.65
N GLY A 526 28.84 -53.09 34.60
CA GLY A 526 29.43 -51.95 33.90
C GLY A 526 29.15 -52.05 32.41
N ASP A 527 28.47 -51.07 31.81
CA ASP A 527 28.43 -50.98 30.36
C ASP A 527 28.36 -49.56 29.79
N ARG A 528 28.96 -49.50 28.60
CA ARG A 528 29.36 -48.38 27.77
C ARG A 528 28.16 -47.58 27.26
N LYS A 529 28.32 -46.25 27.20
CA LYS A 529 27.42 -45.36 26.47
C LYS A 529 27.62 -45.54 24.96
N GLY A 530 26.63 -46.14 24.28
CA GLY A 530 26.50 -46.12 22.81
C GLY A 530 25.96 -44.78 22.30
N PRO A 531 26.08 -44.48 20.99
CA PRO A 531 25.75 -43.18 20.42
C PRO A 531 24.23 -42.99 20.28
N VAL A 532 23.77 -41.75 20.49
CA VAL A 532 22.38 -41.32 20.31
C VAL A 532 22.19 -40.86 18.86
N THR A 533 21.30 -41.52 18.13
CA THR A 533 20.85 -41.12 16.79
C THR A 533 19.59 -40.26 16.89
N PHE A 534 19.59 -39.09 16.27
CA PHE A 534 18.47 -38.15 16.21
C PHE A 534 17.79 -38.22 14.82
N ILE A 535 16.45 -38.34 14.80
CA ILE A 535 15.62 -38.18 13.59
C ILE A 535 14.63 -37.05 13.88
N GLU A 536 14.75 -35.93 13.17
CA GLU A 536 13.81 -34.81 13.25
C GLU A 536 12.56 -35.07 12.40
N THR A 537 11.38 -34.87 13.00
CA THR A 537 10.10 -34.74 12.28
C THR A 537 9.67 -33.27 12.35
N SER A 538 9.32 -32.72 11.19
CA SER A 538 8.87 -31.35 11.01
C SER A 538 7.41 -31.18 11.41
N MET A 539 7.10 -30.17 12.23
CA MET A 539 5.73 -29.68 12.35
C MET A 539 5.50 -28.65 11.24
N VAL A 540 4.84 -29.12 10.18
CA VAL A 540 4.27 -28.32 9.11
C VAL A 540 2.99 -27.67 9.65
N ALA A 541 2.93 -26.34 9.67
CA ALA A 541 1.65 -25.64 9.71
C ALA A 541 0.99 -25.85 8.34
N SER A 542 0.15 -26.88 8.24
CA SER A 542 -0.67 -27.16 7.07
C SER A 542 -1.75 -26.08 6.96
N ILE A 543 -1.71 -25.33 5.86
CA ILE A 543 -2.88 -24.65 5.31
C ILE A 543 -3.74 -25.74 4.68
N THR A 544 -4.84 -26.12 5.34
CA THR A 544 -5.86 -26.96 4.72
C THR A 544 -6.81 -26.08 3.93
N GLU A 545 -6.61 -26.04 2.61
CA GLU A 545 -7.73 -25.87 1.67
C GLU A 545 -8.70 -27.03 1.90
N THR A 546 -9.96 -26.72 2.15
CA THR A 546 -11.06 -27.68 2.04
C THR A 546 -11.83 -27.32 0.78
N SER A 547 -11.66 -28.16 -0.24
CA SER A 547 -12.62 -28.34 -1.32
C SER A 547 -13.74 -29.23 -0.80
N ASP A 548 -14.95 -28.70 -0.75
CA ASP A 548 -16.20 -29.38 -1.13
C ASP A 548 -17.20 -28.31 -1.61
#